data_AF-A0A3D5FW83-F1
#
_entry.id   AF-A0A3D5FW83-F1
#
_cell.length_a   1.000
_cell.length_b   1.000
_cell.length_c   1.000
_cell.angle_alpha   90.00
_cell.angle_beta   90.00
_cell.angle_gamma   90.00
#
_symmetry.space_group_name_H-M   'P 1'
#
loop_
_entity.id
_entity.type
_entity.pdbx_description
1 polymer ?
#
loop_
_entity_poly.entity_id
_entity_poly.type
_entity_poly.pdbx_seq_one_letter_code
_entity_poly.pdbx_strand_id
1 'polypeptide(L)'
;GFRGSEYARYQERLDILRRTLFRNEEVFDGQTAEGYLVFPVLHHDVKEVSVQVLDAVLRFDHRSEPQETAELTYCFHRETGRLFRDGRLALETD
;
A
#
# COMPACT_ATOMS: atom_id res chain seq x y z
N GLY A 1 17.84 17.77 -27.11
CA GLY A 1 16.46 17.46 -26.70
C GLY A 1 16.48 16.25 -25.79
N PHE A 2 16.16 16.40 -24.51
CA PHE A 2 16.16 15.29 -23.52
C PHE A 2 15.04 15.40 -22.48
N ARG A 3 14.08 16.33 -22.64
CA ARG A 3 13.00 16.55 -21.66
C ARG A 3 11.74 15.72 -21.91
N GLY A 4 11.56 15.15 -23.10
CA GLY A 4 10.38 14.35 -23.45
C GLY A 4 10.44 12.88 -23.02
N SER A 5 11.62 12.24 -23.08
CA SER A 5 11.75 10.81 -22.76
C SER A 5 11.62 10.50 -21.28
N GLU A 6 12.13 11.39 -20.41
CA GLU A 6 12.04 11.23 -18.95
C GLU A 6 10.61 11.42 -18.44
N TYR A 7 9.88 12.40 -19.00
CA TYR A 7 8.48 12.62 -18.67
C TYR A 7 7.58 11.45 -19.14
N ALA A 8 7.85 10.92 -20.34
CA ALA A 8 7.15 9.73 -20.84
C ALA A 8 7.39 8.49 -19.95
N ARG A 9 8.65 8.22 -19.57
CA ARG A 9 8.98 7.12 -18.65
C ARG A 9 8.35 7.27 -17.27
N TYR A 10 8.28 8.50 -16.74
CA TYR A 10 7.62 8.78 -15.47
C TYR A 10 6.11 8.51 -15.55
N GLN A 11 5.44 8.95 -16.63
CA GLN A 11 4.03 8.66 -16.85
C GLN A 11 3.77 7.17 -17.03
N GLU A 12 4.62 6.46 -17.77
CA GLU A 12 4.49 5.02 -18.00
C GLU A 12 4.62 4.22 -16.69
N ARG A 13 5.55 4.61 -15.80
CA ARG A 13 5.68 4.02 -14.46
C ARG A 13 4.46 4.32 -13.58
N LEU A 14 3.93 5.54 -13.64
CA LEU A 14 2.72 5.90 -12.91
C LEU A 14 1.50 5.14 -13.40
N ASP A 15 1.37 4.92 -14.70
CA ASP A 15 0.25 4.17 -15.27
C ASP A 15 0.32 2.67 -14.92
N ILE A 16 1.52 2.09 -14.89
CA ILE A 16 1.72 0.72 -14.38
C ILE A 16 1.32 0.65 -12.90
N LEU A 17 1.79 1.59 -12.07
CA LEU A 17 1.40 1.66 -10.65
C LEU A 17 -0.11 1.78 -10.49
N ARG A 18 -0.78 2.67 -11.24
CA ARG A 18 -2.24 2.85 -11.18
C ARG A 18 -3.02 1.59 -11.51
N ARG A 19 -2.50 0.74 -12.40
CA ARG A 19 -3.14 -0.53 -12.76
C ARG A 19 -2.99 -1.59 -11.68
N THR A 20 -1.96 -1.49 -10.84
CA THR A 20 -1.73 -2.43 -9.74
C THR A 20 -2.28 -1.93 -8.40
N LEU A 21 -2.79 -0.70 -8.32
CA LEU A 21 -3.46 -0.20 -7.12
C LEU A 21 -4.71 -1.01 -6.81
N PHE A 22 -4.94 -1.25 -5.52
CA PHE A 22 -6.19 -1.83 -5.04
C PHE A 22 -7.35 -0.92 -5.44
N ARG A 23 -8.37 -1.51 -6.06
CA ARG A 23 -9.58 -0.80 -6.45
C ARG A 23 -10.71 -1.20 -5.52
N ASN A 24 -11.43 -0.19 -5.03
CA ASN A 24 -12.62 -0.41 -4.22
C ASN A 24 -13.80 -0.76 -5.14
N GLU A 25 -13.82 -1.99 -5.63
CA GLU A 25 -14.84 -2.55 -6.52
C GLU A 25 -15.61 -3.66 -5.79
N GLU A 26 -16.88 -3.86 -6.14
CA GLU A 26 -17.67 -4.97 -5.59
C GLU A 26 -17.09 -6.31 -6.08
N VAL A 27 -16.75 -7.19 -5.14
CA VAL A 27 -16.23 -8.54 -5.42
C VAL A 27 -17.36 -9.54 -5.24
N PHE A 28 -17.70 -10.27 -6.31
CA PHE A 28 -18.76 -11.29 -6.27
C PHE A 28 -18.21 -12.66 -5.88
N ASP A 29 -19.11 -13.59 -5.54
CA ASP A 29 -18.74 -14.95 -5.15
C ASP A 29 -17.89 -15.64 -6.24
N GLY A 30 -16.78 -16.26 -5.81
CA GLY A 30 -15.78 -16.86 -6.69
C GLY A 30 -14.77 -15.89 -7.33
N GLN A 31 -14.85 -14.60 -7.03
CA GLN A 31 -13.87 -13.60 -7.49
C GLN A 31 -12.93 -13.19 -6.36
N THR A 32 -11.69 -12.87 -6.72
CA THR A 32 -10.72 -12.27 -5.81
C THR A 32 -10.22 -10.97 -6.45
N ALA A 33 -10.32 -9.86 -5.72
CA ALA A 33 -9.67 -8.62 -6.09
C ALA A 33 -8.37 -8.47 -5.31
N GLU A 34 -7.27 -8.21 -6.01
CA GLU A 34 -5.95 -8.00 -5.44
C GLU A 34 -5.36 -6.69 -5.95
N GLY A 35 -4.57 -6.02 -5.12
CA GLY A 35 -3.85 -4.82 -5.52
C GLY A 35 -3.07 -4.20 -4.36
N TYR A 36 -2.27 -3.19 -4.69
CA TYR A 36 -1.44 -2.48 -3.73
C TYR A 36 -2.16 -1.29 -3.11
N LEU A 37 -2.01 -1.13 -1.79
CA LEU A 37 -2.27 0.11 -1.09
C LEU A 37 -0.96 0.90 -1.04
N VAL A 38 -0.93 2.07 -1.67
CA VAL A 38 0.26 2.93 -1.71
C VAL A 38 0.04 4.13 -0.81
N PHE A 39 0.91 4.27 0.18
CA PHE A 39 0.93 5.40 1.08
C PHE A 39 1.94 6.46 0.60
N PRO A 40 1.75 7.74 0.95
CA PRO A 40 2.78 8.75 0.78
C PRO A 40 4.11 8.32 1.41
N VAL A 41 5.22 8.86 0.89
CA VAL A 41 6.55 8.59 1.46
C VAL A 41 6.56 9.01 2.92
N LEU A 42 6.84 8.06 3.80
CA LEU A 42 6.95 8.29 5.24
C LEU A 42 8.28 8.96 5.57
N HIS A 43 8.28 9.79 6.61
CA HIS A 43 9.51 10.39 7.13
C HIS A 43 10.55 9.30 7.46
N HIS A 44 11.83 9.55 7.22
CA HIS A 44 12.90 8.54 7.34
C HIS A 44 13.05 7.93 8.74
N ASP A 45 12.64 8.66 9.78
CA ASP A 45 12.68 8.19 11.17
C ASP A 45 11.44 7.39 11.62
N VAL A 46 10.43 7.22 10.76
CA VAL A 46 9.27 6.38 11.10
C VAL A 46 9.72 4.92 11.18
N LYS A 47 9.72 4.31 12.36
CA LYS A 47 10.09 2.90 12.56
C LYS A 47 8.91 1.93 12.47
N GLU A 48 7.71 2.42 12.75
CA GLU A 48 6.51 1.60 12.85
C GLU A 48 5.32 2.28 12.19
N VAL A 49 4.49 1.49 11.51
CA VAL A 49 3.22 1.92 10.93
C VAL A 49 2.17 0.85 11.21
N SER A 50 1.00 1.26 11.67
CA SER A 50 -0.18 0.41 11.71
C SER A 50 -1.17 0.84 10.63
N VAL A 51 -1.68 -0.15 9.89
CA VAL A 51 -2.78 0.03 8.94
C VAL A 51 -4.02 -0.59 9.53
N GLN A 52 -5.04 0.23 9.74
CA GLN A 52 -6.35 -0.20 10.23
C GLN A 52 -7.32 -0.26 9.07
N VAL A 53 -7.94 -1.42 8.87
CA VAL A 53 -9.09 -1.58 7.98
C VAL A 53 -10.32 -1.63 8.87
N LEU A 54 -11.06 -0.53 8.86
CA LEU A 54 -12.28 -0.38 9.64
C LEU A 54 -13.47 -0.92 8.86
N ASP A 55 -14.46 -1.45 9.58
CA ASP A 55 -15.71 -1.94 9.00
C ASP A 55 -15.53 -3.00 7.89
N ALA A 56 -14.52 -3.88 8.01
CA ALA A 56 -14.28 -4.92 7.03
C ALA A 56 -15.43 -5.95 7.04
N VAL A 57 -16.24 -5.97 5.98
CA VAL A 57 -17.37 -6.89 5.87
C VAL A 57 -16.87 -8.30 5.51
N LEU A 58 -17.12 -9.26 6.39
CA LEU A 58 -16.71 -10.66 6.21
C LEU A 58 -17.80 -11.51 5.57
N ARG A 59 -19.07 -11.13 5.75
CA ARG A 59 -20.22 -11.85 5.20
C ARG A 59 -21.40 -10.92 4.94
N PHE A 60 -22.03 -11.12 3.78
CA PHE A 60 -23.29 -10.49 3.39
C PHE A 60 -24.45 -11.49 3.50
N ASP A 61 -25.65 -10.97 3.74
CA ASP A 61 -26.88 -11.76 3.66
C ASP A 61 -27.46 -11.81 2.23
N HIS A 62 -28.60 -12.47 2.06
CA HIS A 62 -29.31 -12.60 0.77
C HIS A 62 -29.84 -11.28 0.18
N ARG A 63 -29.79 -10.17 0.92
CA ARG A 63 -30.18 -8.81 0.50
C ARG A 63 -28.98 -7.89 0.33
N SER A 64 -27.76 -8.45 0.35
CA SER A 64 -26.51 -7.69 0.31
C SER A 64 -26.29 -6.78 1.52
N GLU A 65 -26.94 -7.06 2.65
CA GLU A 65 -26.70 -6.35 3.91
C GLU A 65 -25.50 -6.99 4.64
N PRO A 66 -24.55 -6.19 5.18
CA PRO A 66 -23.47 -6.70 6.01
C PRO A 66 -24.02 -7.43 7.25
N GLN A 67 -23.69 -8.71 7.41
CA GLN A 67 -24.09 -9.50 8.57
C GLN A 67 -22.96 -9.64 9.60
N GLU A 68 -21.72 -9.58 9.14
CA GLU A 68 -20.54 -9.75 9.98
C GLU A 68 -19.46 -8.76 9.53
N THR A 69 -18.99 -7.94 10.47
CA THR A 69 -17.91 -6.99 10.26
C THR A 69 -16.79 -7.22 11.26
N ALA A 70 -15.57 -6.86 10.85
CA ALA A 70 -14.40 -6.95 11.70
C ALA A 70 -13.49 -5.74 11.51
N GLU A 71 -12.71 -5.48 12.56
CA GLU A 71 -11.66 -4.48 12.59
C GLU A 71 -10.33 -5.20 12.41
N LEU A 72 -9.61 -4.90 11.32
CA LEU A 72 -8.32 -5.53 11.02
C LEU A 72 -7.19 -4.55 11.26
N THR A 73 -6.17 -4.96 12.00
CA THR A 73 -4.96 -4.16 12.22
C THR A 73 -3.74 -4.90 11.71
N TYR A 74 -3.00 -4.27 10.80
CA TYR A 74 -1.73 -4.75 10.27
C TYR A 74 -0.61 -3.86 10.78
N CYS A 75 0.32 -4.43 11.56
CA CYS A 75 1.48 -3.71 12.07
C CYS A 75 2.71 -3.99 11.20
N PHE A 76 3.37 -2.94 10.77
CA PHE A 76 4.58 -2.98 9.98
C PHE A 76 5.70 -2.31 10.76
N HIS A 77 6.81 -3.03 10.93
CA HIS A 77 8.04 -2.49 11.49
C HIS A 77 9.09 -2.41 10.38
N ARG A 78 9.85 -1.32 10.36
CA ARG A 78 11.03 -1.19 9.50
C ARG A 78 12.23 -0.80 10.34
N GLU A 79 13.36 -1.43 10.02
CA GLU A 79 14.64 -1.02 10.56
C GLU A 79 15.02 0.32 9.90
N THR A 80 15.18 1.35 10.72
CA THR A 80 15.69 2.65 10.27
C THR A 80 17.18 2.73 10.53
N GLY A 81 17.88 3.53 9.73
CA GLY A 81 19.32 3.65 9.84
C GLY A 81 19.83 4.86 9.07
N ARG A 82 21.10 5.20 9.30
CA ARG A 82 21.77 6.25 8.55
C ARG A 82 22.33 5.69 7.25
N LEU A 83 21.92 6.26 6.14
CA LEU A 83 22.53 6.03 4.83
C LEU A 83 23.73 6.97 4.66
N PHE A 84 24.94 6.41 4.60
CA PHE A 84 26.15 7.16 4.33
C PHE A 84 26.32 7.46 2.84
N ARG A 85 27.11 8.48 2.50
CA ARG A 85 27.40 8.87 1.09
C ARG A 85 28.04 7.77 0.25
N ASP A 86 28.65 6.78 0.89
CA ASP A 86 29.27 5.60 0.25
C ASP A 86 28.27 4.45 0.01
N GLY A 87 26.98 4.65 0.33
CA GLY A 87 25.91 3.67 0.15
C GLY A 87 25.76 2.68 1.31
N ARG A 88 26.55 2.79 2.38
CA ARG A 88 26.38 1.95 3.57
C ARG A 88 25.16 2.39 4.37
N LEU A 89 24.32 1.43 4.77
CA LEU A 89 23.25 1.63 5.73
C LEU A 89 23.74 1.14 7.11
N ALA A 90 23.90 2.05 8.06
CA ALA A 90 24.06 1.67 9.47
C ALA A 90 22.69 1.68 10.12
N LEU A 91 22.18 0.50 10.44
CA LEU A 91 20.93 0.33 11.17
C LEU A 91 21.07 0.91 12.57
N GLU A 92 20.06 1.65 13.01
CA GLU A 92 19.89 2.00 14.41
C GLU A 92 19.32 0.78 15.12
N THR A 93 20.20 -0.07 15.66
CA THR A 93 19.78 -1.08 16.65
C THR A 93 19.34 -0.36 17.93
N ASP A 94 18.14 -0.70 18.41
CA ASP A 94 17.61 -0.27 19.71
C ASP A 94 18.45 -0.80 20.88
#